data_AF-Q6UIU6-F1
#
_entry.id   AF-Q6UIU6-F1
#
_cell.length_a   1.000
_cell.length_b   1.000
_cell.length_c   1.000
_cell.angle_alpha   90.00
_cell.angle_beta   90.00
_cell.angle_gamma   90.00
#
_symmetry.space_group_name_H-M   'P 1'
#
loop_
_entity.id
_entity.type
_entity.pdbx_description
1 polymer ?
#
loop_
_entity_poly.entity_id
_entity_poly.type
_entity_poly.pdbx_seq_one_letter_code
_entity_poly.pdbx_strand_id
1 'polypeptide(L)' 'MAKLLITSVVSFCFIFLLLVFFKYILKRYFNYSLNYKVWYLTVLAGLIPFIPIKFSFIKLNNVKNQAPTV' A
#
# COMPACT_ATOMS: atom_id res chain seq x y z
N MET A 1 -9.98 17.60 2.64
CA MET A 1 -9.83 16.16 2.35
C MET A 1 -9.33 15.87 0.93
N ALA A 2 -9.86 16.50 -0.12
CA ALA A 2 -9.44 16.26 -1.51
C ALA A 2 -7.92 16.42 -1.76
N LYS A 3 -7.28 17.45 -1.19
CA LYS A 3 -5.83 17.67 -1.32
C LYS A 3 -4.98 16.48 -0.85
N LEU A 4 -5.40 15.81 0.23
CA LEU A 4 -4.71 14.65 0.82
C LEU A 4 -4.87 13.40 -0.04
N LEU A 5 -6.06 13.19 -0.60
CA LEU A 5 -6.32 12.12 -1.56
C LEU A 5 -5.51 12.32 -2.85
N ILE A 6 -5.46 13.55 -3.37
CA ILE A 6 -4.68 13.88 -4.57
C ILE A 6 -3.19 13.62 -4.33
N THR A 7 -2.62 14.07 -3.20
CA THR A 7 -1.20 13.81 -2.89
C THR A 7 -0.91 12.31 -2.74
N SER A 8 -1.84 11.55 -2.16
CA SER A 8 -1.75 10.10 -2.04
C SER A 8 -1.73 9.44 -3.43
N VAL A 9 -2.70 9.76 -4.29
CA VAL A 9 -2.80 9.21 -5.66
C VAL A 9 -1.59 9.57 -6.52
N VAL A 10 -1.11 10.81 -6.45
CA VAL A 10 0.07 11.25 -7.21
C VAL A 10 1.33 10.50 -6.74
N SER A 11 1.49 10.33 -5.43
CA SER A 11 2.59 9.54 -4.85
C SER A 11 2.54 8.08 -5.30
N PHE A 12 1.35 7.46 -5.30
CA PHE A 12 1.17 6.10 -5.83
C PHE A 12 1.62 5.99 -7.29
N CYS A 13 1.18 6.94 -8.11
CA CYS A 13 1.47 6.94 -9.54
C CYS A 13 2.97 7.05 -9.79
N PHE A 14 3.67 7.90 -9.01
CA PHE A 14 5.13 8.01 -9.06
C PHE A 14 5.84 6.71 -8.68
N ILE A 15 5.42 6.07 -7.58
CA ILE A 15 5.99 4.79 -7.13
C ILE A 15 5.75 3.69 -8.17
N PHE A 16 4.56 3.63 -8.77
CA PHE A 16 4.23 2.66 -9.80
C PHE A 16 5.09 2.84 -11.06
N LEU A 17 5.25 4.09 -11.53
CA LEU A 17 6.12 4.42 -12.66
C LEU A 17 7.57 4.03 -12.38
N LEU A 18 8.08 4.31 -11.18
CA LEU A 18 9.43 3.93 -10.76
C LEU A 18 9.62 2.41 -10.80
N LEU A 19 8.62 1.64 -10.33
CA LEU A 19 8.63 0.19 -10.37
C LEU A 19 8.68 -0.34 -11.81
N VAL A 20 7.83 0.17 -12.69
CA VAL A 20 7.80 -0.21 -14.12
C VAL A 20 9.13 0.12 -14.78
N PHE A 21 9.71 1.27 -14.47
CA PHE A 21 11.02 1.68 -14.95
C PHE A 21 12.13 0.73 -14.47
N PHE A 22 12.09 0.30 -13.21
CA PHE A 22 13.05 -0.67 -12.67
C PHE A 22 12.95 -2.03 -13.37
N LYS A 23 11.72 -2.51 -13.62
CA LYS A 23 11.48 -3.74 -14.41
C LYS A 23 12.04 -3.61 -15.83
N TYR A 24 11.89 -2.45 -16.45
CA TYR A 24 12.44 -2.18 -17.78
C TYR A 24 13.97 -2.24 -17.77
N ILE A 25 14.63 -1.60 -16.78
CA ILE A 25 16.10 -1.66 -16.62
C ILE A 25 16.57 -3.09 -16.42
N LEU A 26 15.96 -3.84 -15.50
CA LEU A 26 16.33 -5.24 -15.24
C LEU A 26 16.25 -6.10 -16.49
N LYS A 27 15.18 -5.93 -17.28
CA LYS A 27 15.04 -6.66 -18.53
C LYS A 27 16.09 -6.25 -19.56
N ARG A 28 16.39 -4.95 -19.68
CA ARG A 28 17.27 -4.43 -20.74
C ARG A 28 18.76 -4.63 -20.45
N TYR A 29 19.19 -4.42 -19.21
CA TYR A 29 20.62 -4.44 -18.84
C TYR A 29 21.06 -5.77 -18.20
N PHE A 30 20.17 -6.45 -17.49
CA PHE A 30 20.51 -7.68 -16.77
C PHE A 30 19.91 -8.94 -17.41
N ASN A 31 19.17 -8.79 -18.52
CA ASN A 31 18.37 -9.86 -19.14
C ASN A 31 17.49 -10.61 -18.12
N TYR A 32 17.13 -9.93 -17.03
CA TYR A 32 16.42 -10.55 -15.92
C TYR A 32 14.92 -10.35 -16.12
N SER A 33 14.23 -11.45 -16.44
CA SER A 33 12.78 -11.45 -16.55
C SER A 33 12.17 -11.67 -15.17
N LEU A 34 11.73 -10.58 -14.52
CA LEU A 34 10.96 -10.66 -13.28
C LEU A 34 9.76 -11.60 -13.45
N ASN A 35 9.69 -12.62 -12.60
CA ASN A 35 8.59 -13.59 -12.62
C ASN A 35 7.26 -12.86 -12.42
N TYR A 36 6.27 -13.16 -13.28
CA TYR A 36 4.96 -12.53 -13.27
C TYR A 36 4.25 -12.66 -11.90
N LYS A 37 4.45 -13.79 -11.19
CA LYS A 37 3.87 -13.99 -9.85
C LYS A 37 4.45 -13.02 -8.82
N VAL A 38 5.77 -12.85 -8.83
CA VAL A 38 6.48 -11.92 -7.93
C VAL A 38 6.09 -10.50 -8.26
N TRP A 39 6.09 -10.14 -9.55
CA TRP A 39 5.65 -8.82 -10.02
C TRP A 39 4.23 -8.48 -9.58
N TYR A 40 3.30 -9.42 -9.74
CA TYR A 40 1.91 -9.27 -9.33
C TYR A 40 1.79 -9.04 -7.81
N LEU A 41 2.51 -9.82 -6.99
CA LEU A 41 2.55 -9.64 -5.54
C LEU A 41 3.10 -8.26 -5.14
N THR A 42 4.15 -7.79 -5.81
CA THR A 42 4.73 -6.46 -5.53
C THR A 42 3.75 -5.33 -5.85
N VAL A 43 3.01 -5.43 -6.96
CA VAL A 43 1.96 -4.46 -7.32
C VAL A 43 0.82 -4.51 -6.29
N LEU A 44 0.39 -5.71 -5.89
CA LEU A 44 -0.65 -5.89 -4.86
C LEU A 44 -0.24 -5.26 -3.53
N ALA A 45 1.00 -5.47 -3.11
CA ALA A 45 1.53 -4.91 -1.87
C ALA A 45 1.61 -3.38 -1.90
N GLY A 46 1.97 -2.80 -3.05
CA GLY A 46 1.96 -1.34 -3.23
C GLY A 46 0.57 -0.71 -3.18
N LEU A 47 -0.49 -1.48 -3.41
CA LEU A 47 -1.89 -1.02 -3.33
C LEU A 47 -2.44 -1.03 -1.89
N ILE A 48 -1.84 -1.79 -0.96
CA ILE A 48 -2.25 -1.88 0.45
C ILE A 48 -2.42 -0.50 1.13
N PRO A 49 -1.48 0.45 1.03
CA PRO A 49 -1.61 1.76 1.68
C PRO A 49 -2.69 2.67 1.07
N PHE A 50 -3.24 2.33 -0.11
CA PHE A 50 -4.29 3.09 -0.78
C PHE A 50 -5.69 2.54 -0.51
N ILE A 51 -5.77 1.32 0.02
CA ILE A 51 -7.00 0.83 0.61
C ILE A 51 -7.24 1.74 1.82
N PRO A 52 -8.37 2.44 1.92
CA PRO A 52 -8.77 3.11 3.14
C PRO A 52 -9.07 2.01 4.17
N ILE A 53 -8.02 1.41 4.71
CA ILE A 53 -8.08 0.53 5.87
C ILE A 53 -8.56 1.47 6.96
N LYS A 54 -9.88 1.45 7.21
CA LYS A 54 -10.39 1.87 8.50
C LYS A 54 -9.66 0.98 9.49
N PHE A 55 -8.54 1.48 10.02
CA PHE A 55 -8.14 1.18 11.38
C PHE A 55 -9.27 1.72 12.28
N SER A 56 -10.40 1.03 12.27
CA SER A 56 -10.90 0.52 13.52
C SER A 56 -9.79 -0.45 13.94
N PHE A 57 -8.73 -0.04 14.64
CA PHE A 57 -8.86 0.23 16.07
C PHE A 57 -10.30 -0.05 16.51
N ILE A 58 -10.67 -1.33 16.42
CA ILE A 58 -11.61 -1.93 17.34
C ILE A 58 -11.01 -1.57 18.68
N LYS A 59 -11.37 -0.39 19.19
CA LYS A 59 -12.11 -0.19 20.42
C LYS A 59 -11.67 -1.09 21.58
N LEU A 60 -10.42 -1.53 21.64
CA LEU A 60 -9.84 -2.25 22.77
C LEU A 60 -9.26 -1.29 23.81
N ASN A 61 -9.26 0.03 23.53
CA ASN A 61 -9.10 1.04 24.57
C ASN A 61 -10.39 1.29 25.39
N ASN A 62 -11.53 0.70 25.00
CA ASN A 62 -12.78 0.79 25.77
C ASN A 62 -13.10 -0.48 26.59
N VAL A 63 -12.23 -1.51 26.58
CA VAL A 63 -12.29 -2.63 27.54
C VAL A 63 -11.46 -2.34 28.79
N LYS A 64 -11.16 -1.06 29.07
CA LYS A 64 -10.62 -0.61 30.37
C LYS A 64 -11.61 0.18 31.23
N ASN A 65 -12.77 0.57 30.69
CA ASN A 65 -13.74 1.42 31.41
C ASN A 65 -15.10 0.76 31.64
N GLN A 66 -15.24 -0.54 31.39
CA GLN A 66 -16.46 -1.26 31.75
C GLN A 66 -16.27 -1.93 33.11
N ALA A 67 -16.09 -1.09 34.13
CA ALA A 67 -16.60 -1.42 35.45
C ALA A 67 -18.12 -1.20 35.38
N PRO A 68 -18.96 -2.25 35.44
CA PRO A 68 -20.32 -2.04 35.88
C PRO A 68 -20.23 -1.78 37.38
N THR A 69 -20.42 -0.51 37.74
CA THR A 69 -21.05 -0.13 38.99
C THR A 69 -22.36 -0.91 39.15
N VAL A 70 -22.36 -1.93 40.01
CA VAL A 70 -23.32 -2.12 41.12
C VAL A 70 -22.62 -2.86 42.24
#